data_AF-A0A439DK53-F1
#
_entry.id   AF-A0A439DK53-F1
#
_cell.length_a   1.000
_cell.length_b   1.000
_cell.length_c   1.000
_cell.angle_alpha   90.00
_cell.angle_beta   90.00
_cell.angle_gamma   90.00
#
_symmetry.space_group_name_H-M   'P 1'
#
loop_
_entity.id
_entity.type
_entity.pdbx_description
1 polymer ?
#
loop_
_entity_poly.entity_id
_entity_poly.type
_entity_poly.pdbx_seq_one_letter_code
_entity_poly.pdbx_strand_id
1 'polypeptide(L)'
;MKPRRFHGLKRPLTSINTRTHNLPVSVFTSSTARSNSADTVADKRFRALQKLRQSWNKYNLYNIFKAVNPKIGLGTTQTFFQQKWRAKGMLRTYHGEHIVERKWERMFNRRLLSVIDMDTESMAKMDGSEMAAGRGSGIDQRLRPGDKRTSRTLTPYMQMTFAPMERRLDIAVFRAMFASSARQARQFCVHGAVKVNGKVVPYPAYRLNPGDMFQVDPERVLYATGLPKLPPSDSNQPSSHAGENEATEEAVEKEAEAISEEESEVLAAKAEQDPDTTDAPEAAPVNMKPTRTQIQDLTAQAKAILSEEPLSLDLGVGRDDKASSEEAAPSDPIAGLTDSELKKLEERMEEHMREEKENPHDPSKPYVTPWRPRNYMAPFAFIPQYLEVNQNICSAVYLRHPVARKGNAEVPTPYPYETSQLAFNWYLRRR
;
A
#
# COMPACT_ATOMS: atom_id res chain seq x y z
N MET A 1 -75.27 19.17 -10.49
CA MET A 1 -74.98 20.24 -9.52
C MET A 1 -73.49 20.56 -9.54
N LYS A 2 -73.10 21.70 -10.14
CA LYS A 2 -71.85 22.45 -9.83
C LYS A 2 -72.25 23.65 -8.93
N PRO A 3 -71.35 24.58 -8.57
CA PRO A 3 -70.39 24.58 -7.47
C PRO A 3 -70.72 25.72 -6.46
N ARG A 4 -69.96 25.88 -5.37
CA ARG A 4 -69.96 27.15 -4.61
C ARG A 4 -68.54 27.69 -4.40
N ARG A 5 -68.32 28.88 -4.94
CA ARG A 5 -67.27 29.85 -4.59
C ARG A 5 -67.72 30.63 -3.35
N PHE A 6 -66.78 31.10 -2.53
CA PHE A 6 -66.91 32.40 -1.85
C PHE A 6 -65.53 33.09 -1.76
N HIS A 7 -65.57 34.41 -1.97
CA HIS A 7 -64.45 35.36 -1.98
C HIS A 7 -64.30 36.06 -0.63
N GLY A 8 -63.05 36.32 -0.23
CA GLY A 8 -62.51 37.64 0.13
C GLY A 8 -62.79 38.23 1.52
N LEU A 9 -61.72 38.69 2.18
CA LEU A 9 -61.59 40.03 2.79
C LEU A 9 -60.15 40.27 3.33
N LYS A 10 -59.82 41.55 3.53
CA LYS A 10 -58.50 42.22 3.47
C LYS A 10 -57.85 42.44 4.86
N ARG A 11 -56.49 42.39 4.91
CA ARG A 11 -55.45 43.25 5.61
C ARG A 11 -55.68 43.72 7.08
N PRO A 12 -54.64 43.96 7.94
CA PRO A 12 -53.41 44.71 7.60
C PRO A 12 -52.08 44.31 8.28
N LEU A 13 -51.00 44.93 7.77
CA LEU A 13 -49.64 44.98 8.27
C LEU A 13 -49.50 46.08 9.34
N THR A 14 -48.77 45.81 10.42
CA THR A 14 -48.09 46.83 11.24
C THR A 14 -46.68 46.36 11.58
N SER A 15 -45.72 47.19 11.21
CA SER A 15 -44.29 47.09 11.49
C SER A 15 -43.98 47.65 12.88
N ILE A 16 -43.06 47.01 13.59
CA ILE A 16 -42.37 47.60 14.73
C ILE A 16 -40.88 47.61 14.39
N ASN A 17 -40.29 48.78 14.56
CA ASN A 17 -38.98 49.21 14.12
C ASN A 17 -38.16 49.50 15.38
N THR A 18 -36.99 48.88 15.56
CA THR A 18 -36.00 49.32 16.55
C THR A 18 -34.59 49.33 15.95
N ARG A 19 -34.19 50.57 15.60
CA ARG A 19 -32.86 51.17 15.43
C ARG A 19 -31.63 50.27 15.59
N THR A 20 -30.90 50.11 14.50
CA THR A 20 -29.49 49.72 14.43
C THR A 20 -28.57 50.94 14.63
N HIS A 21 -27.60 50.84 15.53
CA HIS A 21 -26.49 51.78 15.67
C HIS A 21 -25.45 51.54 14.56
N ASN A 22 -25.11 52.61 13.83
CA ASN A 22 -23.97 52.71 12.92
C ASN A 22 -22.68 52.97 13.71
N LEU A 23 -21.60 52.23 13.41
CA LEU A 23 -20.18 52.63 13.53
C LEU A 23 -19.34 51.80 12.51
N PRO A 24 -18.14 52.25 12.11
CA PRO A 24 -17.77 52.44 10.70
C PRO A 24 -17.03 51.26 10.04
N VAL A 25 -17.18 51.21 8.71
CA VAL A 25 -16.46 50.34 7.78
C VAL A 25 -14.98 50.72 7.76
N SER A 26 -14.11 49.85 8.27
CA SER A 26 -12.67 49.91 8.01
C SER A 26 -12.41 49.32 6.62
N VAL A 27 -11.88 50.17 5.74
CA VAL A 27 -11.41 49.79 4.41
C VAL A 27 -10.08 49.06 4.61
N PHE A 28 -10.12 47.73 4.78
CA PHE A 28 -8.93 46.91 4.66
C PHE A 28 -8.62 46.74 3.17
N THR A 29 -7.62 47.49 2.72
CA THR A 29 -7.01 47.32 1.41
C THR A 29 -6.47 45.89 1.31
N SER A 30 -7.04 45.11 0.38
CA SER A 30 -6.51 43.79 0.03
C SER A 30 -5.17 44.00 -0.68
N SER A 31 -4.09 43.94 0.09
CA SER A 31 -2.74 43.76 -0.45
C SER A 31 -2.73 42.50 -1.29
N THR A 32 -2.63 42.67 -2.61
CA THR A 32 -2.47 41.59 -3.57
C THR A 32 -1.04 41.10 -3.45
N ALA A 33 -0.77 40.27 -2.45
CA ALA A 33 0.46 39.48 -2.43
C ALA A 33 0.34 38.41 -3.51
N ARG A 34 0.97 38.66 -4.66
CA ARG A 34 1.32 37.62 -5.64
C ARG A 34 2.25 36.63 -4.94
N SER A 35 1.69 35.57 -4.36
CA SER A 35 2.47 34.40 -3.98
C SER A 35 2.98 33.73 -5.25
N ASN A 36 4.26 33.39 -5.22
CA ASN A 36 5.04 32.91 -6.35
C ASN A 36 4.44 31.64 -6.95
N SER A 37 4.51 31.56 -8.27
CA SER A 37 3.91 30.56 -9.16
C SER A 37 4.40 29.11 -9.00
N ALA A 38 5.31 28.82 -8.05
CA ALA A 38 5.86 27.49 -7.82
C ALA A 38 4.87 26.56 -7.09
N ASP A 39 4.16 27.05 -6.08
CA ASP A 39 3.23 26.24 -5.27
C ASP A 39 2.00 25.79 -6.07
N THR A 40 1.60 26.58 -7.08
CA THR A 40 0.46 26.22 -7.94
C THR A 40 0.74 25.05 -8.89
N VAL A 41 2.01 24.72 -9.16
CA VAL A 41 2.40 23.61 -10.04
C VAL A 41 2.44 22.30 -9.25
N ALA A 42 2.94 22.34 -8.00
CA ALA A 42 2.89 21.21 -7.08
C ALA A 42 1.44 20.85 -6.71
N ASP A 43 0.60 21.84 -6.42
CA ASP A 43 -0.83 21.63 -6.14
C ASP A 43 -1.62 21.16 -7.37
N LYS A 44 -1.25 21.59 -8.58
CA LYS A 44 -1.84 21.07 -9.83
C LYS A 44 -1.43 19.63 -10.13
N ARG A 45 -0.22 19.21 -9.74
CA ARG A 45 0.22 17.81 -9.81
C ARG A 45 -0.42 16.95 -8.72
N PHE A 46 -0.67 17.49 -7.51
CA PHE A 46 -1.43 16.82 -6.44
C PHE A 46 -2.92 16.66 -6.77
N ARG A 47 -3.48 17.57 -7.59
CA ARG A 47 -4.81 17.46 -8.22
C ARG A 47 -4.81 16.61 -9.49
N ALA A 48 -3.72 15.93 -9.83
CA ALA A 48 -3.78 14.82 -10.77
C ALA A 48 -4.66 13.73 -10.14
N LEU A 49 -5.65 13.25 -10.90
CA LEU A 49 -6.57 12.15 -10.53
C LEU A 49 -5.91 11.19 -9.54
N GLN A 50 -6.40 11.10 -8.31
CA GLN A 50 -5.85 10.21 -7.28
C GLN A 50 -5.77 8.77 -7.83
N LYS A 51 -4.57 8.34 -8.22
CA LYS A 51 -4.35 7.00 -8.79
C LYS A 51 -4.10 6.03 -7.65
N LEU A 52 -4.93 5.00 -7.57
CA LEU A 52 -4.71 3.90 -6.63
C LEU A 52 -3.73 2.92 -7.25
N ARG A 53 -2.71 2.52 -6.48
CA ARG A 53 -1.66 1.58 -6.89
C ARG A 53 -1.62 0.36 -5.98
N GLN A 54 -0.94 -0.69 -6.44
CA GLN A 54 -0.62 -1.87 -5.64
C GLN A 54 0.70 -1.66 -4.88
N SER A 55 0.66 -0.81 -3.85
CA SER A 55 1.83 -0.45 -3.04
C SER A 55 1.42 0.00 -1.63
N TRP A 56 2.24 -0.24 -0.61
CA TRP A 56 1.98 0.21 0.77
C TRP A 56 2.48 1.64 1.06
N ASN A 57 2.68 2.46 0.02
CA ASN A 57 3.13 3.84 0.16
C ASN A 57 2.08 4.70 0.90
N LYS A 58 2.53 5.62 1.77
CA LYS A 58 1.70 6.56 2.54
C LYS A 58 0.77 7.40 1.66
N TYR A 59 1.25 7.84 0.49
CA TYR A 59 0.45 8.61 -0.45
C TYR A 59 -0.64 7.75 -1.10
N ASN A 60 -0.35 6.47 -1.35
CA ASN A 60 -1.35 5.53 -1.85
C ASN A 60 -2.43 5.27 -0.79
N LEU A 61 -2.04 5.11 0.47
CA LEU A 61 -2.98 4.97 1.59
C LEU A 61 -3.87 6.22 1.71
N TYR A 62 -3.29 7.41 1.65
CA TYR A 62 -4.05 8.67 1.64
C TYR A 62 -5.05 8.72 0.48
N ASN A 63 -4.62 8.30 -0.72
CA ASN A 63 -5.49 8.25 -1.89
C ASN A 63 -6.64 7.26 -1.72
N ILE A 64 -6.40 6.09 -1.11
CA ILE A 64 -7.46 5.12 -0.79
C ILE A 64 -8.42 5.70 0.24
N PHE A 65 -7.90 6.31 1.31
CA PHE A 65 -8.71 6.90 2.37
C PHE A 65 -9.62 8.03 1.85
N LYS A 66 -9.08 8.88 0.96
CA LYS A 66 -9.83 9.97 0.34
C LYS A 66 -10.65 9.54 -0.89
N ALA A 67 -10.46 8.31 -1.39
CA ALA A 67 -11.18 7.83 -2.56
C ALA A 67 -12.67 7.74 -2.25
N VAL A 68 -13.43 8.71 -2.76
CA VAL A 68 -14.88 8.63 -2.77
C VAL A 68 -15.29 7.67 -3.89
N ASN A 69 -16.27 6.81 -3.61
CA ASN A 69 -16.86 5.93 -4.61
C ASN A 69 -17.14 6.72 -5.90
N PRO A 70 -16.55 6.33 -7.03
CA PRO A 70 -16.62 7.14 -8.22
C PRO A 70 -18.09 7.20 -8.68
N LYS A 71 -18.60 8.43 -8.86
CA LYS A 71 -19.93 8.65 -9.46
C LYS A 71 -19.88 8.20 -10.93
N ILE A 72 -20.13 6.92 -11.14
CA ILE A 72 -20.11 6.25 -12.44
C ILE A 72 -21.32 5.33 -12.50
N GLY A 73 -22.11 5.47 -13.56
CA GLY A 73 -23.36 4.71 -13.76
C GLY A 73 -24.58 5.62 -13.80
N LEU A 74 -25.71 5.13 -13.26
CA LEU A 74 -26.99 5.82 -13.32
C LEU A 74 -26.94 7.18 -12.60
N GLY A 75 -27.29 8.26 -13.31
CA GLY A 75 -27.26 9.63 -12.79
C GLY A 75 -26.05 10.47 -13.20
N THR A 76 -25.16 9.95 -14.05
CA THR A 76 -24.03 10.72 -14.61
C THR A 76 -24.39 11.26 -16.00
N THR A 77 -23.96 12.49 -16.32
CA THR A 77 -24.11 13.11 -17.66
C THR A 77 -23.13 12.55 -18.71
N GLN A 78 -22.21 11.69 -18.30
CA GLN A 78 -21.18 11.11 -19.15
C GLN A 78 -21.77 10.08 -20.12
N THR A 79 -21.28 10.07 -21.35
CA THR A 79 -21.67 9.05 -22.33
C THR A 79 -21.17 7.67 -21.92
N PHE A 80 -21.80 6.60 -22.43
CA PHE A 80 -21.38 5.24 -22.11
C PHE A 80 -19.90 4.97 -22.44
N PHE A 81 -19.39 5.54 -23.54
CA PHE A 81 -17.97 5.46 -23.88
C PHE A 81 -17.08 6.15 -22.83
N GLN A 82 -17.43 7.36 -22.41
CA GLN A 82 -16.70 8.11 -21.39
C GLN A 82 -16.69 7.36 -20.05
N GLN A 83 -17.81 6.76 -19.67
CA GLN A 83 -17.92 5.94 -18.45
C GLN A 83 -16.99 4.72 -18.51
N LYS A 84 -16.99 3.98 -19.63
CA LYS A 84 -16.09 2.83 -19.83
C LYS A 84 -14.62 3.25 -19.84
N TRP A 85 -14.27 4.33 -20.53
CA TRP A 85 -12.90 4.84 -20.59
C TRP A 85 -12.39 5.25 -19.20
N ARG A 86 -13.22 5.94 -18.42
CA ARG A 86 -12.89 6.31 -17.05
C ARG A 86 -12.72 5.09 -16.15
N ALA A 87 -13.65 4.13 -16.21
CA ALA A 87 -13.57 2.88 -15.45
C ALA A 87 -12.30 2.08 -15.77
N LYS A 88 -11.98 1.94 -17.07
CA LYS A 88 -10.73 1.35 -17.55
C LYS A 88 -9.51 2.03 -16.94
N GLY A 89 -9.44 3.36 -17.01
CA GLY A 89 -8.32 4.13 -16.49
C GLY A 89 -8.08 3.89 -15.00
N MET A 90 -9.14 3.93 -14.19
CA MET A 90 -9.03 3.71 -12.74
C MET A 90 -8.64 2.26 -12.39
N LEU A 91 -9.31 1.26 -12.97
CA LEU A 91 -8.99 -0.12 -12.65
C LEU A 91 -7.57 -0.49 -13.10
N ARG A 92 -7.11 -0.03 -14.26
CA ARG A 92 -5.75 -0.31 -14.76
C ARG A 92 -4.65 0.39 -13.97
N THR A 93 -4.95 1.49 -13.27
CA THR A 93 -3.94 2.10 -12.39
C THR A 93 -3.59 1.22 -11.20
N TYR A 94 -4.56 0.45 -10.68
CA TYR A 94 -4.35 -0.49 -9.59
C TYR A 94 -3.95 -1.88 -10.12
N HIS A 95 -4.76 -2.41 -11.03
CA HIS A 95 -4.62 -3.75 -11.57
C HIS A 95 -3.62 -3.75 -12.74
N GLY A 96 -2.39 -4.20 -12.46
CA GLY A 96 -1.37 -4.46 -13.46
C GLY A 96 -0.78 -3.20 -14.08
N GLU A 97 -0.52 -2.15 -13.29
CA GLU A 97 0.09 -0.90 -13.75
C GLU A 97 1.29 -1.12 -14.67
N HIS A 98 2.21 -2.00 -14.27
CA HIS A 98 3.47 -2.25 -14.97
C HIS A 98 3.29 -3.06 -16.28
N ILE A 99 2.06 -3.44 -16.62
CA ILE A 99 1.75 -4.26 -17.80
C ILE A 99 1.25 -3.36 -18.91
N VAL A 100 1.89 -3.45 -20.08
CA VAL A 100 1.45 -2.76 -21.30
C VAL A 100 0.05 -3.20 -21.70
N GLU A 101 -0.78 -2.24 -22.13
CA GLU A 101 -2.19 -2.48 -22.45
C GLU A 101 -2.41 -3.59 -23.48
N ARG A 102 -1.61 -3.62 -24.56
CA ARG A 102 -1.66 -4.67 -25.59
C ARG A 102 -1.40 -6.09 -25.05
N LYS A 103 -0.65 -6.21 -23.94
CA LYS A 103 -0.41 -7.50 -23.27
C LYS A 103 -1.61 -7.85 -22.39
N TRP A 104 -2.13 -6.89 -21.64
CA TRP A 104 -3.35 -7.07 -20.85
C TRP A 104 -4.55 -7.50 -21.73
N GLU A 105 -4.77 -6.85 -22.86
CA GLU A 105 -5.88 -7.18 -23.78
C GLU A 105 -5.84 -8.63 -24.29
N ARG A 106 -4.65 -9.24 -24.39
CA ARG A 106 -4.48 -10.65 -24.77
C ARG A 106 -4.69 -11.60 -23.60
N MET A 107 -4.45 -11.14 -22.36
CA MET A 107 -4.66 -11.92 -21.14
C MET A 107 -6.09 -11.86 -20.63
N PHE A 108 -6.82 -10.79 -20.96
CA PHE A 108 -8.21 -10.60 -20.57
C PHE A 108 -9.06 -11.82 -21.00
N ASN A 109 -9.78 -12.38 -20.03
CA ASN A 109 -10.65 -13.51 -20.26
C ASN A 109 -12.12 -13.10 -20.04
N ARG A 110 -12.98 -13.51 -20.97
CA ARG A 110 -14.43 -13.30 -20.90
C ARG A 110 -15.10 -14.30 -19.94
N ARG A 111 -14.45 -15.44 -19.69
CA ARG A 111 -14.90 -16.47 -18.76
C ARG A 111 -14.46 -16.09 -17.35
N LEU A 112 -15.45 -15.85 -16.49
CA LEU A 112 -15.27 -15.55 -15.07
C LEU A 112 -15.63 -16.81 -14.27
N LEU A 113 -14.73 -17.25 -13.40
CA LEU A 113 -14.92 -18.47 -12.60
C LEU A 113 -15.77 -18.16 -11.35
N SER A 114 -16.70 -19.04 -11.02
CA SER A 114 -17.48 -18.99 -9.78
C SER A 114 -17.67 -20.37 -9.17
N VAL A 115 -17.96 -20.40 -7.88
CA VAL A 115 -18.26 -21.60 -7.10
C VAL A 115 -19.52 -21.36 -6.27
N ILE A 116 -20.33 -22.41 -6.14
CA ILE A 116 -21.52 -22.42 -5.29
C ILE A 116 -21.26 -23.43 -4.18
N ASP A 117 -21.35 -22.96 -2.94
CA ASP A 117 -21.30 -23.83 -1.77
C ASP A 117 -22.64 -24.54 -1.61
N MET A 118 -22.56 -25.88 -1.52
CA MET A 118 -23.70 -26.78 -1.32
C MET A 118 -23.55 -27.44 0.05
N ASP A 119 -24.58 -27.32 0.86
CA ASP A 119 -24.61 -27.93 2.18
C ASP A 119 -24.94 -29.43 2.09
N THR A 120 -24.12 -30.27 2.73
CA THR A 120 -24.27 -31.73 2.71
C THR A 120 -25.53 -32.18 3.45
N GLU A 121 -25.95 -31.47 4.50
CA GLU A 121 -27.17 -31.82 5.23
C GLU A 121 -28.40 -31.65 4.34
N SER A 122 -28.47 -30.53 3.62
CA SER A 122 -29.53 -30.27 2.64
C SER A 122 -29.56 -31.31 1.52
N MET A 123 -28.39 -31.74 1.01
CA MET A 123 -28.28 -32.75 -0.06
C MET A 123 -28.68 -34.16 0.41
N ALA A 124 -28.46 -34.49 1.69
CA ALA A 124 -28.85 -35.79 2.23
C ALA A 124 -30.35 -35.90 2.47
N LYS A 125 -31.00 -34.80 2.88
CA LYS A 125 -32.44 -34.78 3.16
C LYS A 125 -33.31 -34.67 1.91
N MET A 126 -32.84 -33.93 0.90
CA MET A 126 -33.64 -33.58 -0.28
C MET A 126 -32.87 -33.93 -1.56
N ASP A 127 -33.55 -34.57 -2.51
CA ASP A 127 -33.06 -34.87 -3.85
C ASP A 127 -33.19 -33.69 -4.83
N GLY A 128 -33.81 -32.59 -4.39
CA GLY A 128 -34.06 -31.38 -5.18
C GLY A 128 -35.42 -31.34 -5.86
N SER A 129 -36.24 -32.39 -5.77
CA SER A 129 -37.58 -32.44 -6.38
C SER A 129 -38.52 -31.33 -5.88
N GLU A 130 -38.41 -30.93 -4.62
CA GLU A 130 -39.18 -29.83 -4.02
C GLU A 130 -38.97 -28.49 -4.74
N MET A 131 -37.77 -28.24 -5.26
CA MET A 131 -37.45 -27.01 -5.99
C MET A 131 -38.19 -26.91 -7.33
N ALA A 132 -38.62 -28.05 -7.89
CA ALA A 132 -39.39 -28.14 -9.14
C ALA A 132 -40.90 -28.28 -8.91
N ALA A 133 -41.37 -28.36 -7.65
CA ALA A 133 -42.78 -28.50 -7.34
C ALA A 133 -43.64 -27.34 -7.91
N GLY A 134 -44.94 -27.59 -8.08
CA GLY A 134 -45.86 -26.65 -8.72
C GLY A 134 -45.77 -26.70 -10.25
N ARG A 135 -45.23 -25.65 -10.88
CA ARG A 135 -45.08 -25.53 -12.34
C ARG A 135 -43.60 -25.52 -12.80
N GLY A 136 -42.68 -25.99 -11.96
CA GLY A 136 -41.24 -26.04 -12.25
C GLY A 136 -40.40 -24.91 -11.66
N SER A 137 -41.00 -23.82 -11.16
CA SER A 137 -40.31 -22.70 -10.50
C SER A 137 -40.25 -22.82 -8.97
N GLY A 138 -40.74 -23.93 -8.42
CA GLY A 138 -40.99 -24.12 -6.99
C GLY A 138 -42.39 -23.69 -6.59
N ILE A 139 -42.76 -24.02 -5.35
CA ILE A 139 -44.07 -23.69 -4.77
C ILE A 139 -44.19 -22.17 -4.62
N ASP A 140 -45.28 -21.60 -5.14
CA ASP A 140 -45.57 -20.17 -5.02
C ASP A 140 -45.76 -19.78 -3.55
N GLN A 141 -44.81 -19.03 -3.01
CA GLN A 141 -44.94 -18.44 -1.68
C GLN A 141 -45.81 -17.20 -1.76
N ARG A 142 -47.02 -17.27 -1.20
CA ARG A 142 -47.86 -16.09 -0.96
C ARG A 142 -47.27 -15.28 0.20
N LEU A 143 -46.37 -14.37 -0.13
CA LEU A 143 -45.80 -13.43 0.84
C LEU A 143 -46.88 -12.47 1.33
N ARG A 144 -47.08 -12.40 2.66
CA ARG A 144 -48.00 -11.42 3.24
C ARG A 144 -47.37 -10.03 3.14
N PRO A 145 -48.17 -8.95 3.04
CA PRO A 145 -47.64 -7.59 3.15
C PRO A 145 -46.86 -7.43 4.45
N GLY A 146 -45.54 -7.18 4.36
CA GLY A 146 -44.63 -7.08 5.50
C GLY A 146 -43.62 -8.23 5.63
N ASP A 147 -43.84 -9.38 4.97
CA ASP A 147 -42.86 -10.46 4.95
C ASP A 147 -41.62 -10.02 4.16
N LYS A 148 -40.46 -10.04 4.83
CA LYS A 148 -39.19 -9.81 4.16
C LYS A 148 -38.89 -11.00 3.27
N ARG A 149 -38.86 -10.77 1.95
CA ARG A 149 -38.26 -11.74 1.02
C ARG A 149 -36.85 -12.06 1.51
N THR A 150 -36.50 -13.34 1.55
CA THR A 150 -35.10 -13.75 1.74
C THR A 150 -34.27 -13.07 0.65
N SER A 151 -33.43 -12.13 1.04
CA SER A 151 -32.57 -11.40 0.10
C SER A 151 -31.58 -12.40 -0.49
N ARG A 152 -31.69 -12.66 -1.80
CA ARG A 152 -30.74 -13.51 -2.51
C ARG A 152 -29.43 -12.74 -2.61
N THR A 153 -28.39 -13.23 -1.97
CA THR A 153 -27.04 -12.66 -2.09
C THR A 153 -26.53 -12.87 -3.51
N LEU A 154 -26.18 -11.78 -4.19
CA LEU A 154 -25.65 -11.83 -5.55
C LEU A 154 -24.20 -12.33 -5.54
N THR A 155 -23.83 -13.12 -6.55
CA THR A 155 -22.43 -13.48 -6.81
C THR A 155 -21.77 -12.36 -7.62
N PRO A 156 -20.73 -11.67 -7.11
CA PRO A 156 -20.17 -10.50 -7.76
C PRO A 156 -19.18 -10.89 -8.89
N TYR A 157 -19.71 -11.37 -10.02
CA TYR A 157 -18.89 -11.79 -11.17
C TYR A 157 -17.94 -10.69 -11.68
N MET A 158 -18.41 -9.44 -11.78
CA MET A 158 -17.63 -8.37 -12.42
C MET A 158 -16.35 -8.01 -11.65
N GLN A 159 -16.28 -8.25 -10.34
CA GLN A 159 -15.05 -8.06 -9.57
C GLN A 159 -13.93 -9.03 -10.01
N MET A 160 -14.27 -10.13 -10.69
CA MET A 160 -13.33 -11.10 -11.25
C MET A 160 -12.70 -10.68 -12.58
N THR A 161 -13.03 -9.49 -13.10
CA THR A 161 -12.49 -8.95 -14.38
C THR A 161 -10.97 -9.09 -14.51
N PHE A 162 -10.24 -8.85 -13.42
CA PHE A 162 -8.78 -8.87 -13.38
C PHE A 162 -8.18 -10.16 -12.80
N ALA A 163 -9.00 -11.21 -12.61
CA ALA A 163 -8.58 -12.53 -12.15
C ALA A 163 -7.35 -13.12 -12.88
N PRO A 164 -7.19 -12.98 -14.23
CA PRO A 164 -6.02 -13.51 -14.91
C PRO A 164 -4.69 -12.92 -14.45
N MET A 165 -4.67 -11.75 -13.81
CA MET A 165 -3.42 -11.15 -13.31
C MET A 165 -2.95 -11.74 -11.99
N GLU A 166 -3.87 -12.19 -11.15
CA GLU A 166 -3.54 -12.85 -9.88
C GLU A 166 -2.82 -14.20 -10.10
N ARG A 167 -2.80 -14.71 -11.34
CA ARG A 167 -1.99 -15.89 -11.73
C ARG A 167 -0.51 -15.61 -11.95
N ARG A 168 -0.12 -14.34 -12.11
CA ARG A 168 1.28 -14.00 -12.40
C ARG A 168 2.12 -14.13 -11.14
N LEU A 169 3.35 -14.60 -11.29
CA LEU A 169 4.29 -14.78 -10.18
C LEU A 169 4.55 -13.47 -9.41
N ASP A 170 4.75 -12.36 -10.12
CA ASP A 170 4.98 -11.04 -9.50
C ASP A 170 3.80 -10.57 -8.64
N ILE A 171 2.57 -10.71 -9.14
CA ILE A 171 1.36 -10.38 -8.38
C ILE A 171 1.17 -11.32 -7.20
N ALA A 172 1.38 -12.63 -7.37
CA ALA A 172 1.22 -13.60 -6.29
C ALA A 172 2.19 -13.33 -5.13
N VAL A 173 3.45 -12.98 -5.42
CA VAL A 173 4.45 -12.57 -4.42
C VAL A 173 3.99 -11.33 -3.64
N PHE A 174 3.43 -10.33 -4.33
CA PHE A 174 2.84 -9.16 -3.66
C PHE A 174 1.63 -9.53 -2.78
N ARG A 175 0.73 -10.40 -3.26
CA ARG A 175 -0.45 -10.84 -2.50
C ARG A 175 -0.12 -11.72 -1.28
N ALA A 176 1.03 -12.40 -1.31
CA ALA A 176 1.54 -13.17 -0.18
C ALA A 176 2.19 -12.31 0.91
N MET A 177 2.21 -10.97 0.75
CA MET A 177 2.84 -10.01 1.67
C MET A 177 4.37 -10.12 1.75
N PHE A 178 5.02 -10.67 0.72
CA PHE A 178 6.48 -10.77 0.66
C PHE A 178 7.15 -9.53 0.07
N ALA A 179 6.39 -8.61 -0.51
CA ALA A 179 6.88 -7.37 -1.09
C ALA A 179 5.92 -6.21 -0.79
N SER A 180 6.45 -4.99 -0.67
CA SER A 180 5.68 -3.77 -0.39
C SER A 180 4.88 -3.27 -1.62
N SER A 181 5.31 -3.63 -2.83
CA SER A 181 4.69 -3.20 -4.09
C SER A 181 4.77 -4.28 -5.17
N ALA A 182 3.82 -4.25 -6.11
CA ALA A 182 3.86 -5.12 -7.29
C ALA A 182 5.10 -4.90 -8.18
N ARG A 183 5.68 -3.68 -8.21
CA ARG A 183 6.93 -3.41 -8.94
C ARG A 183 8.14 -4.02 -8.24
N GLN A 184 8.20 -3.93 -6.92
CA GLN A 184 9.24 -4.55 -6.11
C GLN A 184 9.19 -6.09 -6.21
N ALA A 185 7.99 -6.68 -6.16
CA ALA A 185 7.81 -8.12 -6.38
C ALA A 185 8.30 -8.57 -7.76
N ARG A 186 8.10 -7.74 -8.79
CA ARG A 186 8.64 -7.98 -10.14
C ARG A 186 10.17 -7.97 -10.14
N GLN A 187 10.80 -7.00 -9.47
CA GLN A 187 12.26 -6.94 -9.33
C GLN A 187 12.79 -8.21 -8.63
N PHE A 188 12.13 -8.68 -7.57
CA PHE A 188 12.53 -9.93 -6.89
C PHE A 188 12.55 -11.12 -7.85
N CYS A 189 11.57 -11.22 -8.73
CA CYS A 189 11.57 -12.24 -9.79
C CYS A 189 12.75 -12.03 -10.73
N VAL A 190 12.91 -10.84 -11.32
CA VAL A 190 13.94 -10.53 -12.34
C VAL A 190 15.36 -10.80 -11.81
N HIS A 191 15.64 -10.42 -10.57
CA HIS A 191 16.94 -10.65 -9.92
C HIS A 191 17.13 -12.09 -9.41
N GLY A 192 16.21 -13.02 -9.71
CA GLY A 192 16.37 -14.44 -9.37
C GLY A 192 16.17 -14.78 -7.89
N ALA A 193 15.55 -13.91 -7.09
CA ALA A 193 15.30 -14.16 -5.67
C ALA A 193 14.07 -15.04 -5.39
N VAL A 194 13.33 -15.42 -6.44
CA VAL A 194 12.11 -16.24 -6.34
C VAL A 194 12.34 -17.62 -6.95
N LYS A 195 12.02 -18.65 -6.18
CA LYS A 195 12.07 -20.06 -6.58
C LYS A 195 10.66 -20.61 -6.68
N VAL A 196 10.32 -21.29 -7.78
CA VAL A 196 9.05 -22.02 -7.95
C VAL A 196 9.36 -23.51 -8.00
N ASN A 197 8.74 -24.30 -7.12
CA ASN A 197 8.99 -25.74 -6.97
C ASN A 197 10.49 -26.08 -6.88
N GLY A 198 11.25 -25.26 -6.13
CA GLY A 198 12.69 -25.37 -5.94
C GLY A 198 13.58 -24.83 -7.07
N LYS A 199 13.01 -24.43 -8.23
CA LYS A 199 13.77 -23.87 -9.36
C LYS A 199 13.68 -22.35 -9.39
N VAL A 200 14.80 -21.66 -9.60
CA VAL A 200 14.81 -20.19 -9.75
C VAL A 200 14.07 -19.82 -11.04
N VAL A 201 13.09 -18.94 -10.95
CA VAL A 201 12.29 -18.48 -12.09
C VAL A 201 12.45 -16.96 -12.24
N PRO A 202 13.31 -16.47 -13.15
CA PRO A 202 13.55 -15.04 -13.33
C PRO A 202 12.41 -14.31 -14.09
N TYR A 203 11.36 -15.04 -14.47
CA TYR A 203 10.29 -14.53 -15.33
C TYR A 203 9.08 -14.07 -14.50
N PRO A 204 8.88 -12.76 -14.27
CA PRO A 204 7.71 -12.26 -13.53
C PRO A 204 6.39 -12.53 -14.25
N ALA A 205 6.44 -12.86 -15.55
CA ALA A 205 5.27 -13.23 -16.34
C ALA A 205 4.91 -14.72 -16.26
N TYR A 206 5.65 -15.52 -15.48
CA TYR A 206 5.31 -16.90 -15.20
C TYR A 206 3.89 -16.98 -14.62
N ARG A 207 3.07 -17.89 -15.17
CA ARG A 207 1.69 -18.10 -14.74
C ARG A 207 1.67 -19.33 -13.85
N LEU A 208 1.36 -19.11 -12.57
CA LEU A 208 1.25 -20.18 -11.59
C LEU A 208 0.13 -21.14 -11.99
N ASN A 209 0.42 -22.43 -11.82
CA ASN A 209 -0.54 -23.51 -11.89
C ASN A 209 -1.02 -23.87 -10.48
N PRO A 210 -2.26 -24.35 -10.32
CA PRO A 210 -2.73 -24.87 -9.05
C PRO A 210 -1.76 -25.93 -8.50
N GLY A 211 -1.32 -25.78 -7.26
CA GLY A 211 -0.33 -26.60 -6.59
C GLY A 211 1.11 -26.08 -6.65
N ASP A 212 1.42 -25.07 -7.47
CA ASP A 212 2.78 -24.50 -7.52
C ASP A 212 3.13 -23.83 -6.18
N MET A 213 4.28 -24.20 -5.62
CA MET A 213 4.88 -23.56 -4.45
C MET A 213 5.92 -22.55 -4.90
N PHE A 214 5.81 -21.30 -4.47
CA PHE A 214 6.84 -20.29 -4.68
C PHE A 214 7.44 -19.83 -3.34
N GLN A 215 8.76 -19.66 -3.33
CA GLN A 215 9.53 -19.21 -2.18
C GLN A 215 10.35 -17.99 -2.56
N VAL A 216 10.38 -17.00 -1.68
CA VAL A 216 11.18 -15.78 -1.82
C VAL A 216 12.32 -15.83 -0.82
N ASP A 217 13.46 -15.27 -1.20
CA ASP A 217 14.60 -15.09 -0.31
C ASP A 217 14.22 -14.25 0.94
N PRO A 218 14.36 -14.79 2.17
CA PRO A 218 13.93 -14.11 3.39
C PRO A 218 14.57 -12.74 3.61
N GLU A 219 15.84 -12.56 3.23
CA GLU A 219 16.54 -11.27 3.41
C GLU A 219 15.87 -10.14 2.61
N ARG A 220 15.43 -10.46 1.39
CA ARG A 220 14.73 -9.50 0.54
C ARG A 220 13.33 -9.19 1.07
N VAL A 221 12.65 -10.18 1.64
CA VAL A 221 11.34 -9.99 2.27
C VAL A 221 11.47 -9.09 3.49
N LEU A 222 12.45 -9.34 4.36
CA LEU A 222 12.71 -8.51 5.53
C LEU A 222 13.05 -7.08 5.15
N TYR A 223 13.84 -6.87 4.09
CA TYR A 223 14.09 -5.54 3.53
C TYR A 223 12.81 -4.86 3.01
N ALA A 224 12.01 -5.55 2.21
CA ALA A 224 10.80 -4.96 1.62
C ALA A 224 9.71 -4.62 2.63
N THR A 225 9.51 -5.49 3.62
CA THR A 225 8.45 -5.37 4.61
C THR A 225 8.89 -4.61 5.86
N GLY A 226 10.19 -4.49 6.08
CA GLY A 226 10.78 -3.79 7.20
C GLY A 226 10.74 -2.27 7.07
N LEU A 227 11.05 -1.59 8.17
CA LEU A 227 11.34 -0.16 8.17
C LEU A 227 12.59 0.14 7.33
N PRO A 228 12.54 1.16 6.45
CA PRO A 228 13.70 1.57 5.67
C PRO A 228 14.80 2.09 6.60
N LYS A 229 16.05 1.71 6.32
CA LYS A 229 17.22 2.22 7.01
C LYS A 229 17.53 3.61 6.45
N LEU A 230 17.37 4.64 7.28
CA LEU A 230 17.78 5.99 6.91
C LEU A 230 19.33 6.02 6.84
N PRO A 231 19.90 6.72 5.85
CA PRO A 231 21.34 6.98 5.88
C PRO A 231 21.69 7.73 7.17
N PRO A 232 22.90 7.54 7.72
CA PRO A 232 23.33 8.31 8.88
C PRO A 232 23.20 9.80 8.56
N SER A 233 22.34 10.50 9.30
CA SER A 233 22.20 11.95 9.21
C SER A 233 23.53 12.56 9.65
N ASP A 234 24.23 13.27 8.76
CA ASP A 234 25.35 14.12 9.15
C ASP A 234 24.85 15.11 10.21
N SER A 235 25.32 14.95 11.45
CA SER A 235 24.77 15.59 12.66
C SER A 235 25.08 17.10 12.77
N ASN A 236 25.28 17.79 11.65
CA ASN A 236 25.63 19.22 11.60
C ASN A 236 24.58 20.11 10.91
N GLN A 237 23.42 19.58 10.52
CA GLN A 237 22.31 20.43 10.06
C GLN A 237 21.20 20.51 11.11
N PRO A 238 20.83 21.72 11.58
CA PRO A 238 19.69 21.87 12.46
C PRO A 238 18.43 21.46 11.71
N SER A 239 17.76 20.43 12.22
CA SER A 239 16.53 19.89 11.66
C SER A 239 15.47 20.99 11.55
N SER A 240 15.25 21.49 10.34
CA SER A 240 14.10 22.35 10.07
C SER A 240 12.87 21.46 9.93
N HIS A 241 11.90 21.70 10.79
CA HIS A 241 10.79 20.80 11.06
C HIS A 241 9.95 20.39 9.83
N ALA A 242 9.64 19.08 9.79
CA ALA A 242 8.49 18.41 9.20
C ALA A 242 8.42 18.16 7.68
N GLY A 243 9.35 18.67 6.86
CA GLY A 243 9.35 18.40 5.40
C GLY A 243 10.38 17.37 4.91
N GLU A 244 11.48 17.15 5.65
CA GLU A 244 12.67 16.45 5.12
C GLU A 244 12.58 14.92 5.18
N ASN A 245 11.72 14.36 6.04
CA ASN A 245 11.41 12.92 6.04
C ASN A 245 10.58 12.50 4.81
N GLU A 246 9.99 13.45 4.08
CA GLU A 246 9.21 13.17 2.87
C GLU A 246 10.06 13.07 1.61
N ALA A 247 11.10 13.90 1.52
CA ALA A 247 12.03 13.88 0.40
C ALA A 247 12.97 12.67 0.43
N THR A 248 13.34 12.20 1.62
CA THR A 248 14.25 11.05 1.80
C THR A 248 13.60 9.72 1.46
N GLU A 249 12.34 9.49 1.83
CA GLU A 249 11.61 8.27 1.42
C GLU A 249 11.35 8.24 -0.10
N GLU A 250 11.01 9.38 -0.71
CA GLU A 250 10.88 9.47 -2.17
C GLU A 250 12.21 9.38 -2.90
N ALA A 251 13.30 9.92 -2.33
CA ALA A 251 14.64 9.82 -2.89
C ALA A 251 15.16 8.39 -2.82
N VAL A 252 14.91 7.65 -1.73
CA VAL A 252 15.28 6.22 -1.63
C VAL A 252 14.44 5.35 -2.56
N GLU A 253 13.14 5.63 -2.74
CA GLU A 253 12.33 4.95 -3.77
C GLU A 253 12.82 5.29 -5.19
N LYS A 254 13.22 6.53 -5.47
CA LYS A 254 13.76 6.96 -6.78
C LYS A 254 15.20 6.50 -7.04
N GLU A 255 16.04 6.41 -6.01
CA GLU A 255 17.41 5.85 -6.09
C GLU A 255 17.35 4.34 -6.24
N ALA A 256 16.43 3.65 -5.55
CA ALA A 256 16.17 2.23 -5.79
C ALA A 256 15.59 1.98 -7.20
N GLU A 257 14.82 2.92 -7.76
CA GLU A 257 14.38 2.87 -9.17
C GLU A 257 15.53 3.19 -10.13
N ALA A 258 16.36 4.21 -9.88
CA ALA A 258 17.45 4.66 -10.76
C ALA A 258 18.65 3.68 -10.79
N ILE A 259 19.08 3.17 -9.64
CA ILE A 259 20.12 2.12 -9.56
C ILE A 259 19.62 0.84 -10.27
N SER A 260 18.32 0.56 -10.19
CA SER A 260 17.71 -0.58 -10.91
C SER A 260 17.53 -0.34 -12.41
N GLU A 261 17.38 0.90 -12.86
CA GLU A 261 17.30 1.26 -14.28
C GLU A 261 18.68 1.15 -14.94
N GLU A 262 19.74 1.68 -14.30
CA GLU A 262 21.13 1.57 -14.78
C GLU A 262 21.59 0.09 -14.84
N GLU A 263 21.29 -0.72 -13.82
CA GLU A 263 21.58 -2.18 -13.87
C GLU A 263 20.75 -2.92 -14.94
N SER A 264 19.52 -2.48 -15.19
CA SER A 264 18.65 -3.08 -16.22
C SER A 264 19.09 -2.72 -17.63
N GLU A 265 19.65 -1.54 -17.86
CA GLU A 265 20.23 -1.14 -19.14
C GLU A 265 21.53 -1.94 -19.41
N VAL A 266 22.35 -2.17 -18.38
CA VAL A 266 23.56 -3.01 -18.48
C VAL A 266 23.21 -4.48 -18.76
N LEU A 267 22.11 -5.00 -18.18
CA LEU A 267 21.63 -6.37 -18.43
C LEU A 267 20.85 -6.51 -19.75
N ALA A 268 20.14 -5.47 -20.20
CA ALA A 268 19.47 -5.44 -21.49
C ALA A 268 20.50 -5.35 -22.63
N ALA A 269 21.57 -4.57 -22.46
CA ALA A 269 22.69 -4.53 -23.40
C ALA A 269 23.43 -5.89 -23.50
N LYS A 270 23.42 -6.68 -22.43
CA LYS A 270 23.93 -8.08 -22.43
C LYS A 270 22.95 -9.10 -23.03
N ALA A 271 21.65 -8.79 -23.07
CA ALA A 271 20.61 -9.70 -23.55
C ALA A 271 20.27 -9.51 -25.04
N GLU A 272 20.79 -8.47 -25.69
CA GLU A 272 20.67 -8.27 -27.16
C GLU A 272 21.76 -8.96 -27.99
N GLN A 273 22.66 -9.74 -27.38
CA GLN A 273 23.60 -10.59 -28.11
C GLN A 273 23.05 -12.02 -28.24
N ASP A 274 22.76 -12.41 -29.48
CA ASP A 274 22.33 -13.76 -29.87
C ASP A 274 23.33 -14.85 -29.39
N PRO A 275 22.86 -16.05 -28.98
CA PRO A 275 23.67 -17.04 -28.28
C PRO A 275 24.52 -17.96 -29.17
N ASP A 276 24.78 -17.62 -30.43
CA ASP A 276 25.46 -18.52 -31.39
C ASP A 276 26.71 -17.88 -32.03
N THR A 277 27.67 -17.51 -31.20
CA THR A 277 29.07 -17.31 -31.60
C THR A 277 29.97 -17.62 -30.41
N THR A 278 30.70 -18.72 -30.52
CA THR A 278 31.87 -19.03 -29.71
C THR A 278 32.99 -18.08 -30.10
N ASP A 279 33.22 -17.04 -29.29
CA ASP A 279 34.53 -16.42 -29.07
C ASP A 279 34.40 -15.45 -27.89
N ALA A 280 34.67 -15.94 -26.69
CA ALA A 280 34.82 -15.12 -25.50
C ALA A 280 36.28 -14.68 -25.35
N PRO A 281 36.61 -13.38 -25.38
CA PRO A 281 37.90 -12.93 -24.88
C PRO A 281 37.89 -13.01 -23.35
N GLU A 282 38.91 -13.68 -22.83
CA GLU A 282 39.22 -13.90 -21.42
C GLU A 282 39.31 -12.57 -20.65
N ALA A 283 38.53 -12.45 -19.57
CA ALA A 283 38.57 -11.28 -18.70
C ALA A 283 39.86 -11.28 -17.87
N ALA A 284 40.69 -10.25 -18.05
CA ALA A 284 41.90 -10.05 -17.26
C ALA A 284 41.58 -9.92 -15.75
N PRO A 285 42.38 -10.52 -14.85
CA PRO A 285 42.14 -10.46 -13.41
C PRO A 285 42.38 -9.03 -12.88
N VAL A 286 41.34 -8.41 -12.35
CA VAL A 286 41.43 -7.15 -11.61
C VAL A 286 42.12 -7.43 -10.28
N ASN A 287 43.35 -6.92 -10.14
CA ASN A 287 44.18 -7.09 -8.96
C ASN A 287 43.62 -6.25 -7.80
N MET A 288 42.84 -6.88 -6.91
CA MET A 288 42.29 -6.25 -5.71
C MET A 288 43.34 -6.09 -4.61
N LYS A 289 44.32 -5.22 -4.83
CA LYS A 289 45.16 -4.68 -3.76
C LYS A 289 44.79 -3.21 -3.55
N PRO A 290 44.50 -2.77 -2.31
CA PRO A 290 44.22 -1.36 -2.05
C PRO A 290 45.43 -0.52 -2.47
N THR A 291 45.20 0.49 -3.29
CA THR A 291 46.25 1.36 -3.82
C THR A 291 46.86 2.14 -2.66
N ARG A 292 48.19 2.35 -2.68
CA ARG A 292 48.95 3.04 -1.61
C ARG A 292 48.34 4.39 -1.19
N THR A 293 47.66 5.08 -2.12
CA THR A 293 46.93 6.33 -1.87
C THR A 293 45.72 6.13 -0.95
N GLN A 294 44.94 5.07 -1.14
CA GLN A 294 43.78 4.75 -0.29
C GLN A 294 44.20 4.39 1.14
N ILE A 295 45.35 3.72 1.29
CA ILE A 295 45.92 3.43 2.61
C ILE A 295 46.39 4.73 3.29
N GLN A 296 46.97 5.66 2.54
CA GLN A 296 47.41 6.95 3.06
C GLN A 296 46.23 7.82 3.54
N ASP A 297 45.13 7.85 2.78
CA ASP A 297 43.92 8.60 3.14
C ASP A 297 43.23 8.02 4.37
N LEU A 298 43.15 6.68 4.48
CA LEU A 298 42.63 6.01 5.68
C LEU A 298 43.51 6.26 6.91
N THR A 299 44.84 6.28 6.75
CA THR A 299 45.75 6.61 7.86
C THR A 299 45.66 8.08 8.27
N ALA A 300 45.34 8.99 7.34
CA ALA A 300 45.14 10.41 7.65
C ALA A 300 43.83 10.64 8.41
N GLN A 301 42.74 9.97 8.01
CA GLN A 301 41.46 10.03 8.71
C GLN A 301 41.54 9.43 10.12
N ALA A 302 42.23 8.29 10.31
CA ALA A 302 42.44 7.71 11.63
C ALA A 302 43.28 8.62 12.55
N LYS A 303 44.21 9.39 11.99
CA LYS A 303 45.03 10.35 12.76
C LYS A 303 44.24 11.59 13.18
N ALA A 304 43.28 12.03 12.38
CA ALA A 304 42.41 13.16 12.72
C ALA A 304 41.46 12.81 13.88
N ILE A 305 40.92 11.59 13.90
CA ILE A 305 40.02 11.10 14.95
C ILE A 305 40.76 10.94 16.29
N LEU A 306 42.05 10.58 16.26
CA LEU A 306 42.86 10.45 17.47
C LEU A 306 43.39 11.78 18.03
N SER A 307 43.31 12.88 17.27
CA SER A 307 43.88 14.18 17.68
C SER A 307 42.89 15.14 18.35
N GLU A 308 41.61 14.77 18.43
CA GLU A 308 40.62 15.56 19.17
C GLU A 308 40.50 15.03 20.60
N GLU A 309 41.15 15.72 21.55
CA GLU A 309 40.90 15.56 22.98
C GLU A 309 39.58 16.25 23.39
N PRO A 310 38.86 15.73 24.41
CA PRO A 310 37.55 16.23 24.80
C PRO A 310 37.61 17.63 25.45
N LEU A 311 36.94 18.59 24.82
CA LEU A 311 36.69 19.93 25.34
C LEU A 311 35.82 19.88 26.60
N SER A 312 36.43 20.16 27.75
CA SER A 312 35.75 20.58 28.98
C SER A 312 35.22 22.01 28.81
N LEU A 313 33.90 22.18 28.89
CA LEU A 313 33.22 23.49 28.84
C LEU A 313 33.11 24.08 30.25
N ASP A 314 33.94 25.10 30.50
CA ASP A 314 33.95 25.97 31.67
C ASP A 314 33.01 27.16 31.41
N LEU A 315 31.93 27.29 32.19
CA LEU A 315 31.02 28.44 32.15
C LEU A 315 31.15 29.22 33.46
N GLY A 316 31.97 30.27 33.44
CA GLY A 316 32.04 31.26 34.51
C GLY A 316 30.90 32.27 34.44
N VAL A 317 30.00 32.26 35.42
CA VAL A 317 29.18 33.41 35.81
C VAL A 317 29.30 33.59 37.32
N GLY A 318 29.65 34.81 37.76
CA GLY A 318 29.91 35.15 39.15
C GLY A 318 28.65 35.18 40.05
N ARG A 319 28.84 34.72 41.29
CA ARG A 319 28.70 35.47 42.56
C ARG A 319 27.56 36.53 42.60
N ASP A 320 26.56 36.54 43.48
CA ASP A 320 26.27 35.97 44.81
C ASP A 320 24.74 35.68 44.89
N ASP A 321 24.30 34.64 45.62
CA ASP A 321 23.30 34.76 46.70
C ASP A 321 22.91 33.39 47.29
N LYS A 322 22.84 33.38 48.63
CA LYS A 322 22.54 32.25 49.52
C LYS A 322 21.15 31.63 49.26
N ALA A 323 21.06 30.31 49.12
CA ALA A 323 19.99 29.50 49.73
C ALA A 323 20.29 28.00 49.66
N SER A 324 20.32 27.37 50.84
CA SER A 324 20.04 25.95 51.16
C SER A 324 20.55 24.86 50.20
N SER A 325 21.58 24.18 50.70
CA SER A 325 21.89 22.77 50.50
C SER A 325 20.67 21.86 50.45
N GLU A 326 20.58 21.04 49.40
CA GLU A 326 20.20 19.62 49.47
C GLU A 326 20.56 18.97 48.11
N GLU A 327 21.74 18.34 48.05
CA GLU A 327 22.11 17.42 46.98
C GLU A 327 21.19 16.20 47.08
N ALA A 328 20.15 16.15 46.25
CA ALA A 328 19.34 14.96 46.07
C ALA A 328 20.14 13.95 45.23
N ALA A 329 20.55 12.85 45.87
CA ALA A 329 21.05 11.64 45.21
C ALA A 329 20.06 11.17 44.12
N PRO A 330 20.52 10.47 43.05
CA PRO A 330 19.61 9.89 42.07
C PRO A 330 18.71 8.89 42.79
N SER A 331 17.47 9.29 43.07
CA SER A 331 16.47 8.40 43.64
C SER A 331 16.32 7.21 42.69
N ASP A 332 16.61 6.00 43.17
CA ASP A 332 16.40 4.77 42.41
C ASP A 332 14.93 4.73 41.96
N PRO A 333 14.64 4.77 40.65
CA PRO A 333 13.27 4.85 40.15
C PRO A 333 12.44 3.60 40.47
N ILE A 334 13.08 2.58 41.03
CA ILE A 334 12.53 1.28 41.42
C ILE A 334 11.96 1.31 42.84
N ALA A 335 12.43 2.22 43.71
CA ALA A 335 12.15 2.19 45.15
C ALA A 335 10.71 2.55 45.56
N GLY A 336 9.88 3.05 44.63
CA GLY A 336 8.49 3.48 44.90
C GLY A 336 7.40 2.59 44.28
N LEU A 337 7.76 1.50 43.61
CA LEU A 337 6.79 0.64 42.92
C LEU A 337 6.21 -0.42 43.86
N THR A 338 4.92 -0.67 43.74
CA THR A 338 4.26 -1.79 44.44
C THR A 338 4.78 -3.14 43.94
N ASP A 339 4.74 -4.20 44.75
CA ASP A 339 5.14 -5.56 44.34
C ASP A 339 4.49 -6.01 43.02
N SER A 340 3.26 -5.56 42.76
CA SER A 340 2.54 -5.85 41.52
C SER A 340 3.12 -5.14 40.28
N GLU A 341 3.68 -3.95 40.47
CA GLU A 341 4.32 -3.18 39.40
C GLU A 341 5.75 -3.64 39.17
N LEU A 342 6.47 -4.01 40.24
CA LEU A 342 7.79 -4.65 40.15
C LEU A 342 7.71 -5.94 39.34
N LYS A 343 6.72 -6.81 39.61
CA LYS A 343 6.52 -8.04 38.84
C LYS A 343 6.24 -7.77 37.35
N LYS A 344 5.44 -6.75 37.03
CA LYS A 344 5.20 -6.33 35.63
C LYS A 344 6.42 -5.70 34.96
N LEU A 345 7.35 -5.16 35.75
CA LEU A 345 8.58 -4.56 35.27
C LEU A 345 9.62 -5.64 35.01
N GLU A 346 9.75 -6.62 35.91
CA GLU A 346 10.51 -7.85 35.71
C GLU A 346 10.03 -8.62 34.47
N GLU A 347 8.72 -8.85 34.34
CA GLU A 347 8.14 -9.49 33.14
C GLU A 347 8.48 -8.72 31.86
N ARG A 348 8.39 -7.37 31.87
CA ARG A 348 8.79 -6.54 30.71
C ARG A 348 10.28 -6.55 30.43
N MET A 349 11.12 -6.60 31.46
CA MET A 349 12.57 -6.69 31.30
C MET A 349 12.97 -8.05 30.74
N GLU A 350 12.37 -9.15 31.21
CA GLU A 350 12.57 -10.48 30.66
C GLU A 350 12.13 -10.56 29.19
N GLU A 351 10.99 -9.94 28.84
CA GLU A 351 10.54 -9.81 27.46
C GLU A 351 11.56 -9.05 26.59
N HIS A 352 12.04 -7.91 27.07
CA HIS A 352 13.04 -7.11 26.35
C HIS A 352 14.36 -7.88 26.14
N MET A 353 14.85 -8.55 27.18
CA MET A 353 16.05 -9.40 27.09
C MET A 353 15.87 -10.56 26.09
N ARG A 354 14.66 -11.12 26.00
CA ARG A 354 14.32 -12.15 25.00
C ARG A 354 14.27 -11.56 23.59
N GLU A 355 13.67 -10.38 23.41
CA GLU A 355 13.62 -9.68 22.12
C GLU A 355 15.02 -9.33 21.60
N GLU A 356 15.91 -8.85 22.46
CA GLU A 356 17.31 -8.58 22.09
C GLU A 356 18.05 -9.86 21.68
N LYS A 357 17.74 -11.00 22.33
CA LYS A 357 18.32 -12.30 21.98
C LYS A 357 17.78 -12.84 20.65
N GLU A 358 16.49 -12.63 20.37
CA GLU A 358 15.86 -13.06 19.12
C GLU A 358 16.20 -12.15 17.93
N ASN A 359 16.39 -10.84 18.17
CA ASN A 359 16.56 -9.81 17.15
C ASN A 359 17.68 -8.81 17.53
N PRO A 360 18.94 -9.26 17.52
CA PRO A 360 20.07 -8.42 17.88
C PRO A 360 20.24 -7.24 16.91
N HIS A 361 20.76 -6.12 17.42
CA HIS A 361 21.12 -4.98 16.59
C HIS A 361 22.33 -5.34 15.71
N ASP A 362 22.16 -5.32 14.39
CA ASP A 362 23.18 -5.63 13.40
C ASP A 362 23.23 -4.54 12.34
N PRO A 363 24.24 -3.64 12.39
CA PRO A 363 24.35 -2.52 11.46
C PRO A 363 24.76 -2.94 10.04
N SER A 364 25.18 -4.19 9.81
CA SER A 364 25.56 -4.68 8.48
C SER A 364 24.35 -4.94 7.56
N LYS A 365 23.17 -5.15 8.16
CA LYS A 365 21.95 -5.49 7.41
C LYS A 365 21.34 -4.27 6.70
N PRO A 366 20.62 -4.50 5.58
CA PRO A 366 20.04 -3.42 4.77
C PRO A 366 18.77 -2.80 5.37
N TYR A 367 18.12 -3.48 6.30
CA TYR A 367 16.94 -3.00 7.03
C TYR A 367 17.29 -2.59 8.46
N VAL A 368 16.41 -1.82 9.10
CA VAL A 368 16.58 -1.43 10.51
C VAL A 368 16.53 -2.66 11.41
N THR A 369 17.54 -2.81 12.27
CA THR A 369 17.60 -3.84 13.32
C THR A 369 17.43 -3.19 14.69
N PRO A 370 16.57 -3.71 15.59
CA PRO A 370 15.72 -4.88 15.44
C PRO A 370 14.68 -4.69 14.32
N TRP A 371 14.46 -5.75 13.53
CA TRP A 371 13.47 -5.73 12.45
C TRP A 371 12.09 -5.36 12.99
N ARG A 372 11.45 -4.39 12.34
CA ARG A 372 10.08 -3.95 12.62
C ARG A 372 9.35 -3.76 11.30
N PRO A 373 8.04 -4.08 11.23
CA PRO A 373 7.27 -3.91 10.00
C PRO A 373 7.15 -2.43 9.62
N ARG A 374 6.92 -2.18 8.33
CA ARG A 374 6.72 -0.83 7.78
C ARG A 374 5.52 -0.13 8.43
N ASN A 375 5.66 1.18 8.68
CA ASN A 375 4.66 2.02 9.36
C ASN A 375 3.22 1.86 8.85
N TYR A 376 3.05 1.73 7.53
CA TYR A 376 1.73 1.66 6.89
C TYR A 376 1.43 0.30 6.25
N MET A 377 2.02 -0.79 6.77
CA MET A 377 1.75 -2.15 6.27
C MET A 377 0.34 -2.65 6.67
N ALA A 378 -0.10 -2.36 7.90
CA ALA A 378 -1.32 -2.93 8.48
C ALA A 378 -2.61 -2.73 7.66
N PRO A 379 -2.90 -1.55 7.06
CA PRO A 379 -4.11 -1.35 6.24
C PRO A 379 -4.18 -2.23 4.98
N PHE A 380 -3.05 -2.75 4.52
CA PHE A 380 -2.94 -3.60 3.34
C PHE A 380 -2.73 -5.07 3.68
N ALA A 381 -2.69 -5.42 4.97
CA ALA A 381 -2.40 -6.77 5.44
C ALA A 381 -3.61 -7.69 5.28
N PHE A 382 -3.76 -8.24 4.07
CA PHE A 382 -4.72 -9.30 3.79
C PHE A 382 -4.11 -10.29 2.79
N ILE A 383 -4.35 -11.58 3.03
CA ILE A 383 -3.91 -12.66 2.15
C ILE A 383 -5.16 -13.26 1.49
N PRO A 384 -5.21 -13.37 0.16
CA PRO A 384 -6.38 -13.90 -0.52
C PRO A 384 -6.49 -15.42 -0.35
N GLN A 385 -7.72 -15.94 -0.29
CA GLN A 385 -8.02 -17.35 0.00
C GLN A 385 -7.52 -18.39 -1.02
N TYR A 386 -7.02 -17.95 -2.17
CA TYR A 386 -6.42 -18.84 -3.17
C TYR A 386 -4.91 -19.04 -2.96
N LEU A 387 -4.30 -18.32 -2.00
CA LEU A 387 -2.92 -18.47 -1.58
C LEU A 387 -2.87 -18.99 -0.14
N GLU A 388 -2.08 -20.04 0.08
CA GLU A 388 -1.68 -20.46 1.41
C GLU A 388 -0.25 -19.96 1.64
N VAL A 389 -0.01 -19.24 2.74
CA VAL A 389 1.29 -18.59 2.98
C VAL A 389 1.89 -19.04 4.29
N ASN A 390 3.18 -19.39 4.26
CA ASN A 390 4.00 -19.64 5.44
C ASN A 390 5.07 -18.55 5.57
N GLN A 391 4.90 -17.67 6.57
CA GLN A 391 5.76 -16.50 6.78
C GLN A 391 7.16 -16.88 7.28
N ASN A 392 7.29 -17.97 8.04
CA ASN A 392 8.56 -18.38 8.65
C ASN A 392 9.64 -18.67 7.60
N ILE A 393 9.24 -19.29 6.49
CA ILE A 393 10.14 -19.66 5.38
C ILE A 393 9.97 -18.77 4.14
N CYS A 394 9.13 -17.74 4.23
CA CYS A 394 8.76 -16.86 3.12
C CYS A 394 8.32 -17.64 1.86
N SER A 395 7.45 -18.63 2.05
CA SER A 395 6.92 -19.46 0.96
C SER A 395 5.40 -19.44 0.91
N ALA A 396 4.83 -19.65 -0.28
CA ALA A 396 3.41 -19.74 -0.48
C ALA A 396 3.06 -20.77 -1.55
N VAL A 397 1.88 -21.39 -1.41
CA VAL A 397 1.34 -22.35 -2.37
C VAL A 397 0.14 -21.73 -3.08
N TYR A 398 0.16 -21.77 -4.40
CA TYR A 398 -0.95 -21.34 -5.24
C TYR A 398 -2.01 -22.45 -5.30
N LEU A 399 -3.00 -22.41 -4.41
CA LEU A 399 -3.96 -23.50 -4.25
C LEU A 399 -4.84 -23.69 -5.48
N ARG A 400 -5.37 -22.59 -6.02
CA ARG A 400 -6.36 -22.60 -7.11
C ARG A 400 -6.42 -21.24 -7.82
N HIS A 401 -7.17 -21.19 -8.91
CA HIS A 401 -7.52 -19.91 -9.52
C HIS A 401 -8.56 -19.15 -8.67
N PRO A 402 -8.51 -17.81 -8.65
CA PRO A 402 -9.48 -17.03 -7.91
C PRO A 402 -10.89 -17.25 -8.48
N VAL A 403 -11.85 -17.43 -7.59
CA VAL A 403 -13.27 -17.68 -7.93
C VAL A 403 -14.20 -16.66 -7.27
N ALA A 404 -15.35 -16.39 -7.90
CA ALA A 404 -16.44 -15.65 -7.27
C ALA A 404 -17.35 -16.60 -6.47
N ARG A 405 -17.73 -16.19 -5.25
CA ARG A 405 -18.67 -16.88 -4.37
C ARG A 405 -19.88 -16.00 -4.12
N LYS A 406 -20.94 -16.55 -3.51
CA LYS A 406 -22.11 -15.75 -3.13
C LYS A 406 -21.68 -14.64 -2.16
N GLY A 407 -21.89 -13.38 -2.53
CA GLY A 407 -21.56 -12.21 -1.71
C GLY A 407 -20.08 -11.78 -1.69
N ASN A 408 -19.14 -12.54 -2.27
CA ASN A 408 -17.72 -12.20 -2.23
C ASN A 408 -16.96 -12.61 -3.51
N ALA A 409 -15.94 -11.85 -3.88
CA ALA A 409 -14.99 -12.18 -4.95
C ALA A 409 -13.58 -12.27 -4.38
N GLU A 410 -12.83 -13.31 -4.77
CA GLU A 410 -11.48 -13.52 -4.26
C GLU A 410 -10.43 -12.56 -4.86
N VAL A 411 -10.74 -11.87 -5.96
CA VAL A 411 -9.84 -10.88 -6.57
C VAL A 411 -9.85 -9.59 -5.75
N PRO A 412 -8.73 -9.15 -5.16
CA PRO A 412 -8.72 -7.95 -4.35
C PRO A 412 -8.76 -6.70 -5.22
N THR A 413 -9.87 -5.94 -5.14
CA THR A 413 -10.07 -4.67 -5.86
C THR A 413 -10.61 -3.60 -4.90
N PRO A 414 -10.08 -2.37 -4.89
CA PRO A 414 -10.63 -1.27 -4.09
C PRO A 414 -11.84 -0.59 -4.77
N TYR A 415 -12.34 -1.14 -5.88
CA TYR A 415 -13.37 -0.51 -6.70
C TYR A 415 -14.73 -1.21 -6.56
N PRO A 416 -15.84 -0.47 -6.70
CA PRO A 416 -17.16 -1.04 -6.62
C PRO A 416 -17.50 -1.89 -7.86
N TYR A 417 -18.56 -2.70 -7.74
CA TYR A 417 -18.98 -3.66 -8.76
C TYR A 417 -19.28 -2.99 -10.12
N GLU A 418 -19.92 -1.83 -10.11
CA GLU A 418 -20.34 -1.08 -11.30
C GLU A 418 -19.13 -0.59 -12.12
N THR A 419 -18.07 -0.19 -11.41
CA THR A 419 -16.82 0.25 -12.06
C THR A 419 -16.17 -0.93 -12.79
N SER A 420 -16.14 -2.10 -12.14
CA SER A 420 -15.62 -3.33 -12.75
C SER A 420 -16.47 -3.79 -13.94
N GLN A 421 -17.80 -3.65 -13.86
CA GLN A 421 -18.71 -3.97 -14.95
C GLN A 421 -18.44 -3.13 -16.21
N LEU A 422 -18.19 -1.83 -16.05
CA LEU A 422 -17.89 -0.94 -17.17
C LEU A 422 -16.52 -1.24 -17.79
N ALA A 423 -15.52 -1.56 -16.97
CA ALA A 423 -14.23 -2.00 -17.50
C ALA A 423 -14.33 -3.34 -18.24
N PHE A 424 -15.11 -4.30 -17.73
CA PHE A 424 -15.39 -5.55 -18.45
C PHE A 424 -15.94 -5.26 -19.85
N ASN A 425 -16.94 -4.38 -19.93
CA ASN A 425 -17.56 -3.98 -21.19
C ASN A 425 -16.58 -3.31 -22.16
N TRP A 426 -15.63 -2.51 -21.66
CA TRP A 426 -14.55 -1.97 -22.48
C TRP A 426 -13.74 -3.09 -23.15
N TYR A 427 -13.30 -4.08 -22.36
CA TYR A 427 -12.42 -5.14 -22.86
C TYR A 427 -13.10 -6.18 -23.76
N LEU A 428 -14.43 -6.26 -23.76
CA LEU A 428 -15.17 -7.11 -24.69
C LEU A 428 -14.94 -6.75 -26.17
N ARG A 429 -14.83 -5.45 -26.47
CA ARG A 429 -14.70 -4.95 -27.86
C ARG A 429 -13.58 -3.91 -28.03
N ARG A 430 -12.84 -3.61 -26.97
CA ARG A 430 -11.77 -2.58 -26.93
C ARG A 430 -12.27 -1.16 -27.25
N ARG A 431 -13.53 -0.87 -26.93
CA ARG A 431 -14.19 0.43 -27.14
C ARG A 431 -15.41 0.57 -26.26
#